data_AF-A0A9X0DMR4-F1
#
_entry.id   AF-A0A9X0DMR4-F1
#
_cell.length_a   1.000
_cell.length_b   1.000
_cell.length_c   1.000
_cell.angle_alpha   90.00
_cell.angle_beta   90.00
_cell.angle_gamma   90.00
#
_symmetry.space_group_name_H-M   'P 1'
#
loop_
_entity.id
_entity.type
_entity.pdbx_description
1 polymer ?
#
loop_
_entity_poly.entity_id
_entity_poly.type
_entity_poly.pdbx_seq_one_letter_code
_entity_poly.pdbx_strand_id
1 'polypeptide(L)'
;MAWISRGQSGFVQDTPNGHTSAVPAIATHCGSLWCLWSDPSGDLYYAIGDNDTFQTRVRFPDQGIPVMAELLGRLHAVIVRADGEIAHYEYNDVDKDWDVPTILDKQPGLWTNTTPALMSHNNNLILVYIQNSYLYYSTWTLDSEDLPTWKYPQEVSGISKVSGIPALFVLNGDLHVLCASLDEDHTILGFKYSLPEDVWNSCDDVSEGKAAQGVSATSYGGSAYLAFQENGPEDTSHVIYMSEYKDGTWYPQEAIAGQTSFDPPQLAVLNGRINCIFNSNDEDRGLLWYSRSLLDYSLSSWMAEIPDDTLLSNMTIPGTHDSCAESNIPFVRTQYLSIKSQLIAGLRFLDLRVRVHAEDGQLYMYHGGIPINMPFYLKFDFVMQEVFDFLSQHSQEAVLISINNDDTSGKEPPSVFYSAVANHVTSVPPYPSGEPRWLTSNAPSTLGDARGKAVLFRRYKCDENLAPEEKMGLDLSGWLDNNPDFTLKTESGVTIHLQDKWQYSHIIPLKGLVGSKYEHVVHMLEKARDGAEDKWFLNFMSAVGDPVQRGEVAESHWIAVGAHSKFIGTFIQGMNPTLRTKFDWGIKKRYGVIPMDYPELPKDSDLIALIVGCNM
;
A
#
# COMPACT_ATOMS: atom_id res chain seq x y z
N MET A 1 -8.05 -13.36 16.72
CA MET A 1 -9.26 -12.52 16.44
C MET A 1 -10.27 -13.37 15.67
N ALA A 2 -11.57 -13.10 15.79
CA ALA A 2 -12.60 -13.93 15.13
C ALA A 2 -12.82 -13.54 13.65
N TRP A 3 -13.17 -14.52 12.83
CA TRP A 3 -13.71 -14.28 11.49
C TRP A 3 -15.11 -13.67 11.57
N ILE A 4 -15.34 -12.62 10.77
CA ILE A 4 -16.63 -11.95 10.67
C ILE A 4 -17.11 -11.92 9.21
N SER A 5 -18.40 -12.17 9.03
CA SER A 5 -19.09 -12.02 7.74
C SER A 5 -19.12 -10.54 7.33
N ARG A 6 -18.98 -10.27 6.04
CA ARG A 6 -18.87 -8.92 5.45
C ARG A 6 -19.85 -8.71 4.30
N GLY A 7 -20.11 -7.45 3.96
CA GLY A 7 -21.26 -7.06 3.13
C GLY A 7 -22.57 -7.07 3.92
N GLN A 8 -23.63 -6.47 3.37
CA GLN A 8 -24.93 -6.34 4.07
C GLN A 8 -25.58 -7.71 4.40
N SER A 9 -25.28 -8.73 3.61
CA SER A 9 -25.88 -10.07 3.66
C SER A 9 -24.85 -11.20 3.78
N GLY A 10 -23.56 -10.88 3.96
CA GLY A 10 -22.48 -11.85 3.95
C GLY A 10 -21.88 -12.16 2.57
N PHE A 11 -22.35 -11.46 1.54
CA PHE A 11 -21.93 -11.64 0.15
C PHE A 11 -21.18 -10.44 -0.40
N VAL A 12 -20.32 -10.68 -1.39
CA VAL A 12 -19.70 -9.63 -2.23
C VAL A 12 -20.78 -8.86 -2.98
N GLN A 13 -21.77 -9.57 -3.52
CA GLN A 13 -22.99 -9.04 -4.13
C GLN A 13 -24.14 -9.99 -3.83
N ASP A 14 -25.35 -9.45 -3.64
CA ASP A 14 -26.54 -10.29 -3.50
C ASP A 14 -26.86 -11.07 -4.79
N THR A 15 -27.56 -12.19 -4.62
CA THR A 15 -28.13 -12.98 -5.73
C THR A 15 -29.05 -12.10 -6.61
N PRO A 16 -28.95 -12.18 -7.96
CA PRO A 16 -28.12 -13.09 -8.76
C PRO A 16 -26.74 -12.53 -9.13
N ASN A 17 -26.40 -11.32 -8.70
CA ASN A 17 -25.21 -10.63 -9.17
C ASN A 17 -23.89 -11.18 -8.59
N GLY A 18 -23.95 -11.82 -7.43
CA GLY A 18 -22.81 -12.49 -6.79
C GLY A 18 -22.65 -13.98 -7.09
N HIS A 19 -23.41 -14.54 -8.03
CA HIS A 19 -23.27 -15.94 -8.42
C HIS A 19 -22.01 -16.15 -9.26
N THR A 20 -21.28 -17.24 -9.01
CA THR A 20 -20.11 -17.59 -9.82
C THR A 20 -20.00 -19.07 -10.13
N SER A 21 -19.46 -19.37 -11.32
CA SER A 21 -19.21 -20.74 -11.80
C SER A 21 -17.76 -21.20 -11.57
N ALA A 22 -16.87 -20.31 -11.11
CA ALA A 22 -15.45 -20.59 -10.98
C ALA A 22 -14.84 -19.88 -9.76
N VAL A 23 -13.56 -20.16 -9.52
CA VAL A 23 -12.75 -19.46 -8.51
C VAL A 23 -12.69 -17.96 -8.86
N PRO A 24 -13.04 -17.04 -7.94
CA PRO A 24 -12.90 -15.61 -8.18
C PRO A 24 -11.42 -15.20 -8.17
N ALA A 25 -11.12 -13.99 -8.61
CA ALA A 25 -9.84 -13.33 -8.38
C ALA A 25 -10.02 -12.20 -7.37
N ILE A 26 -9.09 -12.07 -6.43
CA ILE A 26 -9.04 -10.97 -5.48
C ILE A 26 -7.68 -10.30 -5.49
N ALA A 27 -7.67 -8.97 -5.45
CA ALA A 27 -6.46 -8.17 -5.32
C ALA A 27 -6.76 -6.92 -4.49
N THR A 28 -5.72 -6.13 -4.20
CA THR A 28 -5.93 -4.78 -3.67
C THR A 28 -5.17 -3.77 -4.51
N HIS A 29 -5.75 -2.59 -4.70
CA HIS A 29 -5.22 -1.56 -5.60
C HIS A 29 -5.69 -0.19 -5.11
N CYS A 30 -4.77 0.78 -5.02
CA CYS A 30 -5.03 2.13 -4.54
C CYS A 30 -5.87 2.21 -3.23
N GLY A 31 -5.59 1.32 -2.27
CA GLY A 31 -6.28 1.27 -0.97
C GLY A 31 -7.68 0.64 -0.99
N SER A 32 -8.05 -0.05 -2.07
CA SER A 32 -9.35 -0.74 -2.23
C SER A 32 -9.17 -2.24 -2.50
N LEU A 33 -10.17 -3.03 -2.12
CA LEU A 33 -10.30 -4.44 -2.53
C LEU A 33 -10.94 -4.51 -3.92
N TRP A 34 -10.45 -5.44 -4.72
CA TRP A 34 -10.98 -5.74 -6.04
C TRP A 34 -11.33 -7.22 -6.11
N CYS A 35 -12.56 -7.53 -6.52
CA CYS A 35 -13.02 -8.90 -6.75
C CYS A 35 -13.47 -9.01 -8.20
N LEU A 36 -12.98 -10.00 -8.96
CA LEU A 36 -13.33 -10.27 -10.35
C LEU A 36 -13.77 -11.74 -10.47
N TRP A 37 -14.93 -12.00 -11.08
CA TRP A 37 -15.51 -13.33 -11.15
C TRP A 37 -16.32 -13.53 -12.43
N SER A 38 -16.48 -14.80 -12.83
CA SER A 38 -17.39 -15.19 -13.90
C SER A 38 -18.79 -15.41 -13.34
N ASP A 39 -19.83 -15.00 -14.06
CA ASP A 39 -21.19 -15.41 -13.77
C ASP A 39 -21.49 -16.81 -14.34
N PRO A 40 -22.69 -17.38 -14.12
CA PRO A 40 -23.06 -18.68 -14.69
C PRO A 40 -23.12 -18.73 -16.22
N SER A 41 -23.18 -17.59 -16.91
CA SER A 41 -23.14 -17.51 -18.38
C SER A 41 -21.71 -17.43 -18.94
N GLY A 42 -20.71 -17.26 -18.07
CA GLY A 42 -19.30 -17.11 -18.41
C GLY A 42 -18.86 -15.66 -18.62
N ASP A 43 -19.75 -14.69 -18.50
CA ASP A 43 -19.41 -13.26 -18.54
C ASP A 43 -18.66 -12.86 -17.25
N LEU A 44 -17.57 -12.10 -17.41
CA LEU A 44 -16.78 -11.60 -16.27
C LEU A 44 -17.32 -10.27 -15.74
N TYR A 45 -17.29 -10.13 -14.42
CA TYR A 45 -17.65 -8.91 -13.69
C TYR A 45 -16.67 -8.64 -12.58
N TYR A 46 -16.41 -7.37 -12.29
CA TYR A 46 -15.63 -6.97 -11.12
C TYR A 46 -16.40 -5.99 -10.24
N ALA A 47 -16.04 -5.94 -8.96
CA ALA A 47 -16.51 -4.93 -8.02
C ALA A 47 -15.34 -4.42 -7.19
N ILE A 48 -15.40 -3.13 -6.86
CA ILE A 48 -14.43 -2.43 -6.01
C ILE A 48 -15.08 -2.24 -4.65
N GLY A 49 -14.35 -2.55 -3.59
CA GLY A 49 -14.83 -2.45 -2.22
C GLY A 49 -13.78 -1.94 -1.26
N ASP A 50 -14.23 -1.71 -0.03
CA ASP A 50 -13.37 -1.51 1.12
C ASP A 50 -13.48 -2.75 2.05
N ASN A 51 -13.00 -2.63 3.29
CA ASN A 51 -13.07 -3.71 4.27
C ASN A 51 -14.49 -3.96 4.85
N ASP A 52 -15.53 -3.28 4.34
CA ASP A 52 -16.91 -3.37 4.83
C ASP A 52 -17.94 -3.64 3.72
N THR A 53 -17.83 -2.99 2.55
CA THR A 53 -18.80 -3.09 1.45
C THR A 53 -18.14 -3.12 0.06
N PHE A 54 -18.81 -3.76 -0.91
CA PHE A 54 -18.49 -3.67 -2.34
C PHE A 54 -19.51 -2.80 -3.07
N GLN A 55 -19.03 -2.02 -4.04
CA GLN A 55 -19.86 -1.28 -4.98
C GLN A 55 -20.58 -2.23 -5.95
N THR A 56 -21.53 -1.71 -6.72
CA THR A 56 -22.19 -2.47 -7.79
C THR A 56 -21.17 -3.03 -8.78
N ARG A 57 -21.33 -4.30 -9.16
CA ARG A 57 -20.48 -4.95 -10.16
C ARG A 57 -20.50 -4.22 -11.52
N VAL A 58 -19.35 -4.18 -12.17
CA VAL A 58 -19.12 -3.65 -13.51
C VAL A 58 -18.71 -4.80 -14.43
N ARG A 59 -19.17 -4.79 -15.68
CA ARG A 59 -18.80 -5.84 -16.65
C ARG A 59 -17.32 -5.70 -17.02
N PHE A 60 -16.61 -6.82 -17.04
CA PHE A 60 -15.24 -6.92 -17.53
C PHE A 60 -15.26 -7.29 -19.03
N PRO A 61 -14.36 -6.73 -19.87
CA PRO A 61 -14.39 -6.91 -21.32
C PRO A 61 -13.76 -8.23 -21.81
N ASP A 62 -14.03 -9.36 -21.15
CA ASP A 62 -13.58 -10.70 -21.57
C ASP A 62 -14.42 -11.82 -20.90
N GLN A 63 -14.14 -13.07 -21.25
CA GLN A 63 -14.70 -14.28 -20.67
C GLN A 63 -13.59 -15.31 -20.40
N GLY A 64 -13.59 -15.93 -19.22
CA GLY A 64 -12.60 -16.95 -18.87
C GLY A 64 -12.35 -17.04 -17.37
N ILE A 65 -11.20 -17.60 -17.01
CA ILE A 65 -10.73 -17.72 -15.62
C ILE A 65 -9.87 -16.50 -15.29
N PRO A 66 -10.26 -15.65 -14.33
CA PRO A 66 -9.51 -14.46 -13.98
C PRO A 66 -8.46 -14.74 -12.88
N VAL A 67 -7.34 -14.03 -12.95
CA VAL A 67 -6.44 -13.77 -11.82
C VAL A 67 -6.02 -12.30 -11.84
N MET A 68 -5.72 -11.72 -10.67
CA MET A 68 -5.35 -10.31 -10.56
C MET A 68 -4.15 -10.13 -9.64
N ALA A 69 -3.34 -9.11 -9.95
CA ALA A 69 -2.28 -8.64 -9.07
C ALA A 69 -2.04 -7.15 -9.34
N GLU A 70 -1.51 -6.45 -8.34
CA GLU A 70 -1.09 -5.06 -8.48
C GLU A 70 0.44 -4.99 -8.56
N LEU A 71 0.95 -4.18 -9.47
CA LEU A 71 2.37 -3.93 -9.65
C LEU A 71 2.60 -2.45 -9.92
N LEU A 72 3.41 -1.80 -9.08
CA LEU A 72 3.84 -0.41 -9.27
C LEU A 72 2.66 0.56 -9.45
N GLY A 73 1.62 0.36 -8.65
CA GLY A 73 0.38 1.13 -8.67
C GLY A 73 -0.42 0.99 -9.95
N ARG A 74 -0.30 -0.15 -10.64
CA ARG A 74 -1.17 -0.56 -11.74
C ARG A 74 -1.83 -1.88 -11.37
N LEU A 75 -3.13 -1.98 -11.62
CA LEU A 75 -3.84 -3.24 -11.47
C LEU A 75 -3.76 -4.03 -12.77
N HIS A 76 -3.38 -5.30 -12.66
CA HIS A 76 -3.28 -6.23 -13.78
C HIS A 76 -4.34 -7.33 -13.61
N ALA A 77 -4.99 -7.70 -14.72
CA ALA A 77 -5.80 -8.90 -14.80
C ALA A 77 -5.26 -9.81 -15.89
N VAL A 78 -5.15 -11.10 -15.60
CA VAL A 78 -4.84 -12.13 -16.58
C VAL A 78 -6.04 -13.04 -16.70
N ILE A 79 -6.55 -13.20 -17.93
CA ILE A 79 -7.71 -14.02 -18.25
C ILE A 79 -7.26 -15.23 -19.07
N VAL A 80 -7.53 -16.42 -18.56
CA VAL A 80 -7.37 -17.66 -19.30
C VAL A 80 -8.69 -17.96 -20.02
N ARG A 81 -8.70 -17.83 -21.34
CA ARG A 81 -9.87 -18.04 -22.20
C ARG A 81 -10.14 -19.53 -22.42
N ALA A 82 -11.34 -19.85 -22.90
CA ALA A 82 -11.79 -21.23 -23.07
C ALA A 82 -10.92 -22.10 -24.00
N ASP A 83 -10.17 -21.50 -24.92
CA ASP A 83 -9.26 -22.17 -25.84
C ASP A 83 -7.80 -22.24 -25.31
N GLY A 84 -7.61 -21.86 -24.04
CA GLY A 84 -6.35 -21.79 -23.33
C GLY A 84 -5.48 -20.55 -23.65
N GLU A 85 -5.98 -19.61 -24.47
CA GLU A 85 -5.30 -18.33 -24.70
C GLU A 85 -5.26 -17.50 -23.43
N ILE A 86 -4.14 -16.81 -23.21
CA ILE A 86 -3.93 -15.94 -22.06
C ILE A 86 -3.97 -14.49 -22.53
N ALA A 87 -4.90 -13.71 -21.99
CA ALA A 87 -5.02 -12.28 -22.24
C ALA A 87 -4.61 -11.49 -20.99
N HIS A 88 -3.68 -10.55 -21.14
CA HIS A 88 -3.21 -9.68 -20.06
C HIS A 88 -3.75 -8.26 -20.27
N TYR A 89 -4.53 -7.80 -19.29
CA TYR A 89 -5.10 -6.45 -19.20
C TYR A 89 -4.37 -5.62 -18.14
N GLU A 90 -4.21 -4.33 -18.41
CA GLU A 90 -3.85 -3.30 -17.44
C GLU A 90 -5.07 -2.40 -17.20
N TYR A 91 -5.34 -2.05 -15.95
CA TYR A 91 -6.38 -1.09 -15.61
C TYR A 91 -5.85 0.33 -15.68
N ASN A 92 -6.58 1.21 -16.36
CA ASN A 92 -6.26 2.61 -16.48
C ASN A 92 -7.05 3.42 -15.43
N ASP A 93 -6.37 3.86 -14.38
CA ASP A 93 -6.99 4.61 -13.28
C ASP A 93 -7.53 5.99 -13.70
N VAL A 94 -7.06 6.56 -14.81
CA VAL A 94 -7.52 7.86 -15.32
C VAL A 94 -8.85 7.71 -16.02
N ASP A 95 -8.91 6.79 -16.97
CA ASP A 95 -10.10 6.55 -17.79
C ASP A 95 -11.12 5.65 -17.08
N LYS A 96 -10.69 5.00 -15.99
CA LYS A 96 -11.47 4.06 -15.19
C LYS A 96 -12.00 2.89 -16.02
N ASP A 97 -11.12 2.34 -16.85
CA ASP A 97 -11.43 1.24 -17.77
C ASP A 97 -10.22 0.31 -17.94
N TRP A 98 -10.47 -0.88 -18.48
CA TRP A 98 -9.42 -1.84 -18.83
C TRP A 98 -8.91 -1.59 -20.25
N ASP A 99 -7.60 -1.51 -20.41
CA ASP A 99 -6.97 -1.31 -21.72
C ASP A 99 -7.17 -2.51 -22.65
N VAL A 100 -6.88 -2.32 -23.94
CA VAL A 100 -6.86 -3.42 -24.92
C VAL A 100 -5.85 -4.48 -24.46
N PRO A 101 -6.23 -5.76 -24.39
CA PRO A 101 -5.36 -6.77 -23.82
C PRO A 101 -4.16 -7.07 -24.71
N THR A 102 -3.03 -7.34 -24.07
CA THR A 102 -1.93 -8.05 -24.72
C THR A 102 -2.24 -9.54 -24.73
N ILE A 103 -2.32 -10.12 -25.92
CA ILE A 103 -2.48 -11.58 -26.08
C ILE A 103 -1.10 -12.23 -25.99
N LEU A 104 -0.94 -13.16 -25.05
CA LEU A 104 0.31 -13.90 -24.89
C LEU A 104 0.39 -14.96 -26.00
N ASP A 105 1.50 -14.96 -26.74
CA ASP A 105 1.67 -15.84 -27.89
C ASP A 105 1.70 -17.31 -27.46
N LYS A 106 0.85 -18.15 -28.08
CA LYS A 106 0.85 -19.60 -27.83
C LYS A 106 2.08 -20.30 -28.41
N GLN A 107 2.71 -19.78 -29.47
CA GLN A 107 3.90 -20.37 -30.10
C GLN A 107 5.06 -20.60 -29.12
N PRO A 108 5.41 -19.66 -28.22
CA PRO A 108 6.40 -19.90 -27.18
C PRO A 108 5.93 -20.78 -26.02
N GLY A 109 4.66 -21.21 -25.98
CA GLY A 109 4.12 -22.06 -24.90
C GLY A 109 3.38 -21.31 -23.78
N LEU A 110 2.95 -20.06 -23.99
CA LEU A 110 2.14 -19.32 -23.02
C LEU A 110 0.66 -19.64 -23.19
N TRP A 111 0.25 -20.81 -22.69
CA TRP A 111 -1.16 -21.21 -22.64
C TRP A 111 -1.40 -22.15 -21.46
N THR A 112 -2.64 -22.18 -20.96
CA THR A 112 -3.05 -23.10 -19.91
C THR A 112 -4.56 -23.32 -19.97
N ASN A 113 -5.03 -24.45 -19.43
CA ASN A 113 -6.45 -24.73 -19.27
C ASN A 113 -6.85 -24.80 -17.78
N THR A 114 -5.97 -24.35 -16.89
CA THR A 114 -6.17 -24.34 -15.43
C THR A 114 -6.05 -22.92 -14.90
N THR A 115 -6.59 -22.67 -13.71
CA THR A 115 -6.38 -21.41 -13.00
C THR A 115 -4.89 -21.20 -12.70
N PRO A 116 -4.27 -20.12 -13.20
CA PRO A 116 -2.89 -19.80 -12.87
C PRO A 116 -2.79 -19.09 -11.52
N ALA A 117 -1.58 -18.71 -11.11
CA ALA A 117 -1.31 -17.78 -10.03
C ALA A 117 -0.61 -16.55 -10.57
N LEU A 118 -0.95 -15.38 -10.03
CA LEU A 118 -0.36 -14.10 -10.42
C LEU A 118 0.02 -13.31 -9.17
N MET A 119 1.25 -12.81 -9.11
CA MET A 119 1.73 -11.99 -8.01
C MET A 119 2.80 -11.01 -8.50
N SER A 120 2.92 -9.87 -7.82
CA SER A 120 4.07 -8.98 -7.99
C SER A 120 5.16 -9.28 -6.97
N HIS A 121 6.42 -9.31 -7.43
CA HIS A 121 7.57 -9.46 -6.55
C HIS A 121 8.81 -8.83 -7.19
N ASN A 122 9.54 -8.02 -6.43
CA ASN A 122 10.76 -7.32 -6.88
C ASN A 122 10.56 -6.59 -8.23
N ASN A 123 9.48 -5.80 -8.33
CA ASN A 123 9.08 -5.05 -9.53
C ASN A 123 8.80 -5.90 -10.79
N ASN A 124 8.55 -7.20 -10.63
CA ASN A 124 8.08 -8.08 -11.71
C ASN A 124 6.66 -8.54 -11.43
N LEU A 125 5.89 -8.74 -12.49
CA LEU A 125 4.68 -9.53 -12.46
C LEU A 125 5.07 -10.97 -12.81
N ILE A 126 4.65 -11.93 -11.99
CA ILE A 126 5.05 -13.33 -12.12
C ILE A 126 3.79 -14.16 -12.29
N LEU A 127 3.69 -14.81 -13.45
CA LEU A 127 2.60 -15.73 -13.79
C LEU A 127 3.12 -17.15 -13.67
N VAL A 128 2.53 -17.94 -12.79
CA VAL A 128 2.82 -19.38 -12.65
C VAL A 128 1.59 -20.17 -13.05
N TYR A 129 1.76 -21.20 -13.87
CA TYR A 129 0.64 -21.94 -14.44
C TYR A 129 1.01 -23.40 -14.71
N ILE A 130 -0.01 -24.26 -14.80
CA ILE A 130 0.17 -25.68 -15.11
C ILE A 130 -0.18 -25.93 -16.58
N GLN A 131 0.69 -26.66 -17.28
CA GLN A 131 0.48 -27.09 -18.66
C GLN A 131 0.90 -28.55 -18.81
N ASN A 132 -0.01 -29.42 -19.27
CA ASN A 132 0.23 -30.86 -19.40
C ASN A 132 0.78 -31.52 -18.12
N SER A 133 0.32 -31.04 -16.95
CA SER A 133 0.78 -31.46 -15.63
C SER A 133 2.23 -31.10 -15.28
N TYR A 134 2.82 -30.12 -15.96
CA TYR A 134 4.09 -29.50 -15.60
C TYR A 134 3.87 -28.06 -15.19
N LEU A 135 4.68 -27.57 -14.26
CA LEU A 135 4.61 -26.20 -13.76
C LEU A 135 5.50 -25.31 -14.62
N TYR A 136 4.93 -24.23 -15.16
CA TYR A 136 5.62 -23.22 -15.94
C TYR A 136 5.50 -21.86 -15.26
N TYR A 137 6.44 -20.98 -15.53
CA TYR A 137 6.35 -19.58 -15.16
C TYR A 137 6.82 -18.67 -16.28
N SER A 138 6.29 -17.45 -16.28
CA SER A 138 6.80 -16.34 -17.06
C SER A 138 6.79 -15.08 -16.21
N THR A 139 7.71 -14.17 -16.51
CA THR A 139 7.84 -12.89 -15.81
C THR A 139 7.60 -11.76 -16.81
N TRP A 140 6.86 -10.75 -16.37
CA TRP A 140 6.72 -9.47 -17.06
C TRP A 140 7.41 -8.41 -16.22
N THR A 141 8.42 -7.76 -16.81
CA THR A 141 9.26 -6.78 -16.13
C THR A 141 8.97 -5.42 -16.73
N LEU A 142 8.74 -4.43 -15.87
CA LEU A 142 8.70 -3.02 -16.27
C LEU A 142 10.14 -2.51 -16.36
N ASP A 143 10.75 -2.57 -17.55
CA ASP A 143 12.03 -1.86 -17.81
C ASP A 143 11.72 -0.41 -18.19
N SER A 144 12.48 0.54 -17.67
CA SER A 144 12.27 1.97 -17.89
C SER A 144 12.58 2.42 -19.32
N GLU A 145 13.21 1.56 -20.14
CA GLU A 145 13.66 1.90 -21.50
C GLU A 145 12.95 1.12 -22.62
N ASP A 146 12.32 -0.02 -22.32
CA ASP A 146 11.65 -0.88 -23.31
C ASP A 146 10.16 -1.08 -22.99
N LEU A 147 9.35 -1.37 -24.02
CA LEU A 147 7.98 -1.81 -23.79
C LEU A 147 8.01 -3.15 -23.03
N PRO A 148 7.30 -3.26 -21.91
CA PRO A 148 7.37 -4.45 -21.07
C PRO A 148 6.73 -5.63 -21.81
N THR A 149 7.44 -6.75 -21.84
CA THR A 149 6.99 -7.98 -22.51
C THR A 149 7.13 -9.18 -21.59
N TRP A 150 6.26 -10.16 -21.77
CA TRP A 150 6.38 -11.44 -21.10
C TRP A 150 7.60 -12.20 -21.63
N LYS A 151 8.45 -12.69 -20.72
CA LYS A 151 9.55 -13.59 -21.10
C LYS A 151 9.02 -14.91 -21.66
N TYR A 152 9.86 -15.62 -22.41
CA TYR A 152 9.58 -16.99 -22.79
C TYR A 152 9.30 -17.84 -21.53
N PRO A 153 8.27 -18.70 -21.58
CA PRO A 153 7.92 -19.50 -20.42
C PRO A 153 9.02 -20.52 -20.14
N GLN A 154 9.31 -20.68 -18.86
CA GLN A 154 10.31 -21.60 -18.36
C GLN A 154 9.61 -22.68 -17.54
N GLU A 155 9.98 -23.94 -17.76
CA GLU A 155 9.54 -25.05 -16.92
C GLU A 155 10.26 -24.95 -15.58
N VAL A 156 9.52 -25.04 -14.48
CA VAL A 156 10.14 -25.23 -13.17
C VAL A 156 10.76 -26.63 -13.18
N SER A 157 12.10 -26.68 -13.20
CA SER A 157 12.84 -27.92 -13.41
C SER A 157 12.83 -28.83 -12.18
N GLY A 158 12.88 -30.15 -12.40
CA GLY A 158 13.06 -31.13 -11.32
C GLY A 158 11.77 -31.61 -10.64
N ILE A 159 10.61 -31.40 -11.26
CA ILE A 159 9.30 -31.73 -10.68
C ILE A 159 8.75 -33.07 -11.21
N SER A 160 8.11 -33.83 -10.32
CA SER A 160 7.05 -34.80 -10.64
C SER A 160 5.87 -34.12 -11.35
N LYS A 161 4.93 -34.87 -11.93
CA LYS A 161 3.71 -34.26 -12.49
C LYS A 161 2.89 -33.57 -11.39
N VAL A 162 2.32 -32.41 -11.69
CA VAL A 162 1.55 -31.57 -10.76
C VAL A 162 0.09 -31.42 -11.17
N SER A 163 -0.75 -31.01 -10.22
CA SER A 163 -2.18 -30.74 -10.39
C SER A 163 -2.65 -29.60 -9.48
N GLY A 164 -3.93 -29.23 -9.60
CA GLY A 164 -4.58 -28.20 -8.78
C GLY A 164 -4.33 -26.77 -9.26
N ILE A 165 -4.47 -25.81 -8.34
CA ILE A 165 -4.24 -24.38 -8.57
C ILE A 165 -2.93 -24.01 -7.82
N PRO A 166 -1.92 -23.44 -8.51
CA PRO A 166 -0.71 -22.99 -7.83
C PRO A 166 -1.03 -21.81 -6.91
N ALA A 167 -0.28 -21.67 -5.81
CA ALA A 167 -0.43 -20.57 -4.85
C ALA A 167 0.89 -19.83 -4.69
N LEU A 168 0.90 -18.52 -4.97
CA LEU A 168 2.07 -17.65 -4.82
C LEU A 168 2.00 -16.85 -3.52
N PHE A 169 3.13 -16.72 -2.82
CA PHE A 169 3.26 -15.84 -1.66
C PHE A 169 4.72 -15.50 -1.38
N VAL A 170 4.94 -14.46 -0.59
CA VAL A 170 6.26 -14.05 -0.12
C VAL A 170 6.44 -14.48 1.32
N LEU A 171 7.54 -15.16 1.63
CA LEU A 171 7.90 -15.54 2.98
C LEU A 171 9.35 -15.16 3.24
N ASN A 172 9.57 -14.37 4.29
CA ASN A 172 10.91 -13.86 4.64
C ASN A 172 11.62 -13.15 3.47
N GLY A 173 10.85 -12.49 2.58
CA GLY A 173 11.36 -11.80 1.40
C GLY A 173 11.65 -12.70 0.19
N ASP A 174 11.52 -14.01 0.32
CA ASP A 174 11.62 -14.96 -0.78
C ASP A 174 10.23 -15.25 -1.37
N LEU A 175 10.13 -15.36 -2.69
CA LEU A 175 8.90 -15.76 -3.37
C LEU A 175 8.80 -17.29 -3.41
N HIS A 176 7.65 -17.81 -3.02
CA HIS A 176 7.33 -19.23 -3.02
C HIS A 176 6.13 -19.53 -3.91
N VAL A 177 6.11 -20.74 -4.47
CA VAL A 177 4.92 -21.34 -5.07
C VAL A 177 4.66 -22.72 -4.46
N LEU A 178 3.39 -22.98 -4.18
CA LEU A 178 2.89 -24.30 -3.78
C LEU A 178 1.99 -24.87 -4.86
N CYS A 179 2.08 -26.18 -5.10
CA CYS A 179 1.15 -26.94 -5.94
C CYS A 179 1.01 -28.39 -5.43
N ALA A 180 -0.01 -29.11 -5.88
CA ALA A 180 -0.21 -30.51 -5.51
C ALA A 180 0.48 -31.46 -6.51
N SER A 181 0.96 -32.61 -6.04
CA SER A 181 1.35 -33.72 -6.91
C SER A 181 0.15 -34.28 -7.67
N LEU A 182 0.40 -34.90 -8.83
CA LEU A 182 -0.63 -35.56 -9.65
C LEU A 182 -0.90 -37.02 -9.21
N ASP A 183 -0.18 -37.54 -8.21
CA ASP A 183 -0.42 -38.88 -7.68
C ASP A 183 -1.65 -38.92 -6.74
N GLU A 184 -2.05 -40.12 -6.32
CA GLU A 184 -3.20 -40.35 -5.45
C GLU A 184 -3.06 -39.67 -4.07
N ASP A 185 -1.82 -39.38 -3.67
CA ASP A 185 -1.52 -38.78 -2.37
C ASP A 185 -1.68 -37.25 -2.38
N HIS A 186 -1.70 -36.62 -3.56
CA HIS A 186 -1.87 -35.16 -3.74
C HIS A 186 -0.99 -34.32 -2.79
N THR A 187 0.24 -34.79 -2.55
CA THR A 187 1.24 -34.14 -1.69
C THR A 187 1.55 -32.72 -2.13
N ILE A 188 1.82 -31.84 -1.18
CA ILE A 188 2.19 -30.45 -1.47
C ILE A 188 3.66 -30.38 -1.86
N LEU A 189 3.89 -29.71 -2.97
CA LEU A 189 5.22 -29.45 -3.51
C LEU A 189 5.51 -27.96 -3.37
N GLY A 190 6.63 -27.64 -2.71
CA GLY A 190 7.11 -26.28 -2.52
C GLY A 190 8.30 -25.95 -3.40
N PHE A 191 8.26 -24.76 -4.00
CA PHE A 191 9.38 -24.21 -4.75
C PHE A 191 9.65 -22.78 -4.32
N LYS A 192 10.93 -22.42 -4.29
CA LYS A 192 11.41 -21.08 -3.97
C LYS A 192 12.07 -20.45 -5.19
N TYR A 193 11.68 -19.22 -5.51
CA TYR A 193 12.26 -18.46 -6.61
C TYR A 193 13.60 -17.85 -6.20
N SER A 194 14.60 -17.91 -7.10
CA SER A 194 15.95 -17.40 -6.87
C SER A 194 16.30 -16.31 -7.89
N LEU A 195 16.51 -15.08 -7.40
CA LEU A 195 17.22 -14.02 -8.13
C LEU A 195 18.67 -14.03 -7.63
N PRO A 196 19.68 -14.26 -8.49
CA PRO A 196 19.76 -13.77 -9.86
C PRO A 196 19.64 -14.83 -10.95
N GLU A 197 19.51 -16.10 -10.57
CA GLU A 197 19.51 -17.24 -11.52
C GLU A 197 18.23 -17.28 -12.37
N ASP A 198 17.17 -16.59 -11.95
CA ASP A 198 15.85 -16.59 -12.57
C ASP A 198 15.32 -18.01 -12.71
N VAL A 199 15.46 -18.81 -11.65
CA VAL A 199 15.03 -20.21 -11.57
C VAL A 199 14.24 -20.46 -10.29
N TRP A 200 13.41 -21.50 -10.34
CA TRP A 200 12.72 -22.05 -9.18
C TRP A 200 13.43 -23.31 -8.70
N ASN A 201 13.75 -23.37 -7.41
CA ASN A 201 14.38 -24.51 -6.77
C ASN A 201 13.39 -25.19 -5.85
N SER A 202 13.39 -26.52 -5.81
CA SER A 202 12.65 -27.27 -4.78
C SER A 202 13.12 -26.82 -3.39
N CYS A 203 12.16 -26.62 -2.50
CA CYS A 203 12.42 -26.33 -1.10
C CYS A 203 11.69 -27.33 -0.21
N ASP A 204 12.06 -27.34 1.08
CA ASP A 204 11.29 -28.05 2.09
C ASP A 204 9.83 -27.56 2.06
N ASP A 205 8.92 -28.44 2.49
CA ASP A 205 7.51 -28.10 2.58
C ASP A 205 7.31 -26.90 3.51
N VAL A 206 6.98 -25.76 2.90
CA VAL A 206 6.70 -24.50 3.60
C VAL A 206 5.24 -24.38 4.02
N SER A 207 4.42 -25.42 3.85
CA SER A 207 3.00 -25.44 4.25
C SER A 207 2.70 -26.34 5.46
N GLU A 208 3.67 -27.17 5.88
CA GLU A 208 3.50 -28.24 6.89
C GLU A 208 2.39 -29.27 6.54
N GLY A 209 2.28 -29.64 5.27
CA GLY A 209 1.37 -30.67 4.77
C GLY A 209 -0.08 -30.21 4.64
N LYS A 210 -0.32 -28.89 4.59
CA LYS A 210 -1.66 -28.30 4.64
C LYS A 210 -2.15 -27.95 3.24
N ALA A 211 -3.12 -28.74 2.74
CA ALA A 211 -3.92 -28.62 1.51
C ALA A 211 -3.50 -29.45 0.27
N ALA A 212 -4.33 -30.42 -0.11
CA ALA A 212 -4.13 -31.34 -1.21
C ALA A 212 -4.89 -30.97 -2.51
N GLN A 213 -5.96 -30.16 -2.46
CA GLN A 213 -6.82 -29.89 -3.64
C GLN A 213 -6.88 -28.43 -4.13
N GLY A 214 -6.16 -27.51 -3.49
CA GLY A 214 -6.06 -26.12 -3.92
C GLY A 214 -5.82 -25.16 -2.76
N VAL A 215 -4.89 -24.24 -2.94
CA VAL A 215 -4.46 -23.26 -1.92
C VAL A 215 -4.60 -21.87 -2.48
N SER A 216 -5.05 -20.93 -1.66
CA SER A 216 -4.77 -19.51 -1.85
C SER A 216 -3.80 -19.04 -0.79
N ALA A 217 -2.90 -18.15 -1.18
CA ALA A 217 -1.86 -17.66 -0.30
C ALA A 217 -1.72 -16.14 -0.41
N THR A 218 -1.36 -15.51 0.72
CA THR A 218 -1.04 -14.08 0.76
C THR A 218 -0.05 -13.80 1.89
N SER A 219 0.54 -12.61 1.90
CA SER A 219 1.59 -12.22 2.85
C SER A 219 1.29 -10.85 3.45
N TYR A 220 1.68 -10.67 4.71
CA TYR A 220 1.61 -9.38 5.39
C TYR A 220 2.73 -9.27 6.43
N GLY A 221 3.63 -8.32 6.21
CA GLY A 221 4.81 -8.11 7.02
C GLY A 221 5.75 -9.31 6.97
N GLY A 222 6.00 -9.91 8.14
CA GLY A 222 6.81 -11.13 8.27
C GLY A 222 5.98 -12.41 8.24
N SER A 223 4.68 -12.31 7.94
CA SER A 223 3.73 -13.43 8.05
C SER A 223 3.22 -13.86 6.69
N ALA A 224 2.86 -15.14 6.57
CA ALA A 224 2.18 -15.71 5.41
C ALA A 224 0.92 -16.44 5.83
N TYR A 225 -0.08 -16.47 4.95
CA TYR A 225 -1.39 -17.06 5.21
C TYR A 225 -1.77 -17.98 4.07
N LEU A 226 -2.19 -19.21 4.39
CA LEU A 226 -2.67 -20.20 3.43
C LEU A 226 -4.13 -20.52 3.75
N ALA A 227 -5.00 -20.49 2.74
CA ALA A 227 -6.40 -20.94 2.86
C ALA A 227 -6.70 -22.11 1.91
N PHE A 228 -7.50 -23.06 2.40
CA PHE A 228 -7.74 -24.36 1.76
C PHE A 228 -9.02 -25.04 2.28
N GLN A 229 -9.51 -26.09 1.60
CA GLN A 229 -10.84 -26.71 1.82
C GLN A 229 -10.86 -28.01 2.66
N GLU A 230 -9.73 -28.51 3.13
CA GLU A 230 -9.65 -29.83 3.76
C GLU A 230 -8.66 -29.88 4.93
N ASN A 231 -8.96 -30.66 5.95
CA ASN A 231 -8.08 -30.97 7.08
C ASN A 231 -7.34 -32.31 6.86
N GLY A 232 -6.88 -32.55 5.62
CA GLY A 232 -6.13 -33.74 5.23
C GLY A 232 -6.87 -34.67 4.26
N PRO A 233 -6.23 -35.79 3.85
CA PRO A 233 -6.65 -36.60 2.70
C PRO A 233 -7.97 -37.37 2.86
N GLU A 234 -8.48 -37.52 4.10
CA GLU A 234 -9.78 -38.16 4.37
C GLU A 234 -10.93 -37.15 4.53
N ASP A 235 -10.66 -35.85 4.49
CA ASP A 235 -11.65 -34.80 4.75
C ASP A 235 -12.41 -34.42 3.46
N THR A 236 -13.67 -34.85 3.38
CA THR A 236 -14.60 -34.47 2.29
C THR A 236 -15.64 -33.45 2.75
N SER A 237 -15.40 -32.73 3.85
CA SER A 237 -16.37 -31.79 4.42
C SER A 237 -16.48 -30.49 3.63
N HIS A 238 -15.48 -30.18 2.79
CA HIS A 238 -15.32 -28.91 2.08
C HIS A 238 -15.21 -27.69 3.01
N VAL A 239 -14.91 -27.91 4.30
CA VAL A 239 -14.73 -26.83 5.29
C VAL A 239 -13.50 -26.02 4.94
N ILE A 240 -13.64 -24.70 4.89
CA ILE A 240 -12.50 -23.83 4.63
C ILE A 240 -11.73 -23.51 5.91
N TYR A 241 -10.42 -23.68 5.82
CA TYR A 241 -9.45 -23.41 6.88
C TYR A 241 -8.45 -22.35 6.44
N MET A 242 -7.82 -21.72 7.43
CA MET A 242 -6.64 -20.90 7.23
C MET A 242 -5.52 -21.35 8.17
N SER A 243 -4.29 -21.36 7.67
CA SER A 243 -3.07 -21.44 8.47
C SER A 243 -2.27 -20.16 8.37
N GLU A 244 -1.59 -19.82 9.46
CA GLU A 244 -0.78 -18.61 9.60
C GLU A 244 0.65 -19.00 9.95
N TYR A 245 1.61 -18.51 9.17
CA TYR A 245 3.02 -18.52 9.51
C TYR A 245 3.38 -17.20 10.15
N LYS A 246 3.95 -17.25 11.35
CA LYS A 246 4.39 -16.07 12.08
C LYS A 246 5.49 -16.45 13.06
N ASP A 247 6.46 -15.56 13.24
CA ASP A 247 7.58 -15.74 14.18
C ASP A 247 8.37 -17.05 13.96
N GLY A 248 8.52 -17.46 12.70
CA GLY A 248 9.30 -18.64 12.34
C GLY A 248 8.56 -19.97 12.41
N THR A 249 7.26 -19.99 12.69
CA THR A 249 6.48 -21.24 12.87
C THR A 249 5.08 -21.11 12.29
N TRP A 250 4.52 -22.22 11.79
CA TRP A 250 3.09 -22.27 11.45
C TRP A 250 2.24 -22.54 12.68
N TYR A 251 1.20 -21.74 12.84
CA TYR A 251 0.18 -21.98 13.84
C TYR A 251 -0.79 -23.08 13.39
N PRO A 252 -1.49 -23.73 14.34
CA PRO A 252 -2.57 -24.66 14.01
C PRO A 252 -3.62 -24.00 13.10
N GLN A 253 -4.14 -24.77 12.15
CA GLN A 253 -5.19 -24.25 11.26
C GLN A 253 -6.46 -23.90 12.03
N GLU A 254 -7.14 -22.86 11.57
CA GLU A 254 -8.44 -22.45 12.10
C GLU A 254 -9.51 -22.49 11.01
N ALA A 255 -10.73 -22.89 11.36
CA ALA A 255 -11.85 -22.85 10.42
C ALA A 255 -12.28 -21.40 10.18
N ILE A 256 -12.54 -21.04 8.92
CA ILE A 256 -13.05 -19.72 8.53
C ILE A 256 -14.55 -19.70 8.82
N ALA A 257 -14.90 -19.38 10.06
CA ALA A 257 -16.29 -19.33 10.56
C ALA A 257 -17.11 -20.62 10.29
N GLY A 258 -16.45 -21.77 10.21
CA GLY A 258 -17.09 -23.07 9.92
C GLY A 258 -17.76 -23.14 8.56
N GLN A 259 -17.41 -22.25 7.63
CA GLN A 259 -17.98 -22.20 6.29
C GLN A 259 -17.41 -23.32 5.43
N THR A 260 -18.13 -23.63 4.36
CA THR A 260 -17.70 -24.57 3.31
C THR A 260 -17.75 -23.88 1.97
N SER A 261 -16.83 -24.21 1.07
CA SER A 261 -16.80 -23.66 -0.30
C SER A 261 -16.84 -24.75 -1.36
N PHE A 262 -17.33 -24.42 -2.56
CA PHE A 262 -17.24 -25.34 -3.70
C PHE A 262 -15.81 -25.36 -4.26
N ASP A 263 -15.25 -24.18 -4.49
CA ASP A 263 -13.90 -23.99 -5.03
C ASP A 263 -12.93 -23.45 -3.95
N PRO A 264 -11.61 -23.54 -4.16
CA PRO A 264 -10.63 -23.00 -3.23
C PRO A 264 -10.85 -21.50 -2.92
N PRO A 265 -10.87 -21.11 -1.63
CA PRO A 265 -11.09 -19.71 -1.23
C PRO A 265 -9.94 -18.82 -1.67
N GLN A 266 -10.18 -17.51 -1.77
CA GLN A 266 -9.17 -16.53 -2.19
C GLN A 266 -8.88 -15.49 -1.11
N LEU A 267 -7.60 -15.18 -0.90
CA LEU A 267 -7.13 -14.26 0.13
C LEU A 267 -6.57 -12.95 -0.41
N ALA A 268 -6.89 -11.84 0.24
CA ALA A 268 -6.15 -10.57 0.11
C ALA A 268 -6.09 -9.82 1.44
N VAL A 269 -5.01 -9.09 1.67
CA VAL A 269 -4.87 -8.22 2.84
C VAL A 269 -5.06 -6.76 2.43
N LEU A 270 -5.96 -6.07 3.11
CA LEU A 270 -6.14 -4.61 2.99
C LEU A 270 -6.13 -3.99 4.39
N ASN A 271 -5.23 -3.03 4.62
CA ASN A 271 -5.16 -2.24 5.85
C ASN A 271 -5.16 -3.10 7.14
N GLY A 272 -4.28 -4.12 7.19
CA GLY A 272 -4.13 -4.99 8.36
C GLY A 272 -5.30 -5.95 8.59
N ARG A 273 -6.16 -6.16 7.59
CA ARG A 273 -7.26 -7.11 7.61
C ARG A 273 -7.14 -8.08 6.47
N ILE A 274 -7.18 -9.37 6.79
CA ILE A 274 -7.24 -10.44 5.79
C ILE A 274 -8.70 -10.66 5.38
N ASN A 275 -8.94 -10.69 4.08
CA ASN A 275 -10.22 -10.92 3.45
C ASN A 275 -10.19 -12.26 2.73
N CYS A 276 -11.21 -13.07 2.95
CA CYS A 276 -11.41 -14.37 2.35
C CYS A 276 -12.72 -14.35 1.58
N ILE A 277 -12.63 -14.53 0.25
CA ILE A 277 -13.79 -14.57 -0.66
C ILE A 277 -13.83 -15.94 -1.34
N PHE A 278 -15.00 -16.54 -1.36
CA PHE A 278 -15.21 -17.89 -1.89
C PHE A 278 -16.67 -18.08 -2.29
N ASN A 279 -16.95 -19.08 -3.12
CA ASN A 279 -18.32 -19.44 -3.45
C ASN A 279 -18.93 -20.37 -2.39
N SER A 280 -20.22 -20.22 -2.13
CA SER A 280 -20.96 -21.15 -1.28
C SER A 280 -20.92 -22.57 -1.84
N ASN A 281 -20.87 -23.56 -0.95
CA ASN A 281 -20.95 -24.98 -1.30
C ASN A 281 -22.41 -25.44 -1.46
N ASP A 282 -23.14 -24.80 -2.35
CA ASP A 282 -24.53 -25.11 -2.72
C ASP A 282 -24.75 -24.88 -4.23
N GLU A 283 -25.98 -25.10 -4.70
CA GLU A 283 -26.32 -24.92 -6.12
C GLU A 283 -26.24 -23.46 -6.57
N ASP A 284 -26.39 -22.50 -5.64
CA ASP A 284 -26.39 -21.06 -5.94
C ASP A 284 -24.98 -20.51 -6.16
N ARG A 285 -23.97 -21.09 -5.50
CA ARG A 285 -22.55 -20.67 -5.58
C ARG A 285 -22.36 -19.15 -5.45
N GLY A 286 -23.05 -18.56 -4.46
CA GLY A 286 -22.94 -17.14 -4.16
C GLY A 286 -21.56 -16.82 -3.57
N LEU A 287 -20.99 -15.68 -3.96
CA LEU A 287 -19.72 -15.18 -3.44
C LEU A 287 -19.86 -14.68 -1.99
N LEU A 288 -19.51 -15.54 -1.05
CA LEU A 288 -19.41 -15.24 0.37
C LEU A 288 -18.12 -14.48 0.68
N TRP A 289 -18.20 -13.59 1.67
CA TRP A 289 -17.06 -12.78 2.09
C TRP A 289 -16.93 -12.75 3.61
N TYR A 290 -15.78 -13.22 4.09
CA TYR A 290 -15.39 -13.18 5.49
C TYR A 290 -14.07 -12.44 5.65
N SER A 291 -13.87 -11.81 6.81
CA SER A 291 -12.59 -11.15 7.11
C SER A 291 -12.19 -11.35 8.57
N ARG A 292 -10.90 -11.22 8.84
CA ARG A 292 -10.32 -11.27 10.19
C ARG A 292 -9.28 -10.16 10.33
N SER A 293 -9.28 -9.45 11.45
CA SER A 293 -8.21 -8.49 11.71
C SER A 293 -6.90 -9.22 12.00
N LEU A 294 -5.80 -8.70 11.46
CA LEU A 294 -4.43 -9.15 11.73
C LEU A 294 -3.74 -8.30 12.80
N LEU A 295 -4.38 -7.18 13.20
CA LEU A 295 -3.89 -6.23 14.17
C LEU A 295 -4.84 -6.14 15.37
N ASP A 296 -4.30 -5.97 16.58
CA ASP A 296 -5.08 -5.78 17.81
C ASP A 296 -5.67 -4.36 17.95
N TYR A 297 -5.40 -3.48 16.98
CA TYR A 297 -5.90 -2.11 16.87
C TYR A 297 -6.38 -1.83 15.44
N SER A 298 -7.18 -0.78 15.28
CA SER A 298 -7.69 -0.35 13.98
C SER A 298 -6.82 0.76 13.38
N LEU A 299 -6.33 0.58 12.15
CA LEU A 299 -5.53 1.62 11.46
C LEU A 299 -6.34 2.90 11.15
N SER A 300 -7.65 2.81 10.96
CA SER A 300 -8.47 4.01 10.71
C SER A 300 -8.84 4.77 12.00
N SER A 301 -8.55 4.21 13.18
CA SER A 301 -8.94 4.81 14.46
C SER A 301 -7.94 4.53 15.59
N TRP A 302 -6.64 4.49 15.28
CA TRP A 302 -5.63 4.02 16.22
C TRP A 302 -5.35 5.04 17.33
N MET A 303 -5.51 6.34 17.07
CA MET A 303 -5.28 7.36 18.10
C MET A 303 -6.35 7.29 19.21
N ALA A 304 -7.50 6.66 18.97
CA ALA A 304 -8.54 6.46 19.98
C ALA A 304 -8.07 5.68 21.23
N GLU A 305 -7.06 4.82 21.09
CA GLU A 305 -6.52 4.00 22.18
C GLU A 305 -5.44 4.74 23.02
N ILE A 306 -5.05 5.95 22.61
CA ILE A 306 -3.98 6.73 23.23
C ILE A 306 -4.58 7.77 24.18
N PRO A 307 -4.06 7.98 25.41
CA PRO A 307 -4.60 8.95 26.36
C PRO A 307 -4.61 10.40 25.85
N ASP A 308 -5.65 11.15 26.21
CA ASP A 308 -5.84 12.55 25.79
C ASP A 308 -4.70 13.48 26.22
N ASP A 309 -4.06 13.24 27.37
CA ASP A 309 -2.96 14.04 27.90
C ASP A 309 -1.61 13.77 27.22
N THR A 310 -1.56 12.81 26.29
CA THR A 310 -0.37 12.54 25.48
C THR A 310 -0.05 13.75 24.61
N LEU A 311 1.16 14.31 24.73
CA LEU A 311 1.64 15.34 23.82
C LEU A 311 1.73 14.77 22.40
N LEU A 312 1.28 15.51 21.39
CA LEU A 312 1.43 15.09 19.99
C LEU A 312 2.91 14.85 19.61
N SER A 313 3.82 15.63 20.20
CA SER A 313 5.27 15.47 20.06
C SER A 313 5.81 14.19 20.70
N ASN A 314 5.02 13.50 21.54
CA ASN A 314 5.39 12.25 22.19
C ASN A 314 4.95 11.00 21.40
N MET A 315 4.29 11.18 20.25
CA MET A 315 3.75 10.07 19.46
C MET A 315 4.68 9.67 18.31
N THR A 316 4.54 8.43 17.86
CA THR A 316 5.10 7.93 16.61
C THR A 316 4.02 8.01 15.53
N ILE A 317 4.19 8.88 14.54
CA ILE A 317 3.14 9.23 13.58
C ILE A 317 3.61 8.91 12.16
N PRO A 318 3.01 7.92 11.47
CA PRO A 318 3.33 7.69 10.06
C PRO A 318 2.70 8.79 9.21
N GLY A 319 3.41 9.21 8.16
CA GLY A 319 2.95 10.24 7.25
C GLY A 319 3.40 10.02 5.82
N THR A 320 3.00 10.94 4.95
CA THR A 320 3.37 10.92 3.53
C THR A 320 4.07 12.20 3.13
N HIS A 321 5.11 12.05 2.32
CA HIS A 321 5.78 13.14 1.63
C HIS A 321 5.02 13.48 0.35
N ASP A 322 4.83 14.77 0.09
CA ASP A 322 4.04 15.31 -1.03
C ASP A 322 2.71 14.54 -1.22
N SER A 323 1.89 14.54 -0.17
CA SER A 323 0.78 13.59 0.01
C SER A 323 -0.23 13.56 -1.12
N CYS A 324 -0.36 14.63 -1.91
CA CYS A 324 -1.31 14.69 -3.03
C CYS A 324 -0.69 14.31 -4.39
N ALA A 325 0.60 13.95 -4.46
CA ALA A 325 1.28 13.74 -5.72
C ALA A 325 1.00 12.34 -6.31
N GLU A 326 -0.28 12.05 -6.58
CA GLU A 326 -0.82 10.92 -7.33
C GLU A 326 -0.67 11.14 -8.87
N SER A 327 0.48 11.67 -9.30
CA SER A 327 0.69 12.13 -10.68
C SER A 327 1.05 11.01 -11.64
N ASN A 328 0.55 11.02 -12.88
CA ASN A 328 1.02 10.11 -13.94
C ASN A 328 2.40 10.43 -14.48
N ILE A 329 3.01 11.54 -14.05
CA ILE A 329 4.38 11.89 -14.41
C ILE A 329 5.31 11.19 -13.40
N PRO A 330 6.08 10.17 -13.78
CA PRO A 330 6.77 9.29 -12.82
C PRO A 330 7.67 10.03 -11.82
N PHE A 331 8.45 11.00 -12.27
CA PHE A 331 9.34 11.80 -11.41
C PHE A 331 8.62 12.84 -10.54
N VAL A 332 7.31 13.02 -10.70
CA VAL A 332 6.46 13.87 -9.85
C VAL A 332 5.65 13.01 -8.88
N ARG A 333 5.51 11.70 -9.11
CA ARG A 333 4.70 10.85 -8.24
C ARG A 333 5.45 10.54 -6.95
N THR A 334 4.73 10.55 -5.83
CA THR A 334 5.23 10.05 -4.53
C THR A 334 4.22 9.14 -3.83
N GLN A 335 2.95 9.14 -4.27
CA GLN A 335 1.87 8.35 -3.67
C GLN A 335 1.01 7.67 -4.75
N TYR A 336 0.46 6.50 -4.44
CA TYR A 336 -0.66 5.91 -5.20
C TYR A 336 -2.00 6.03 -4.47
N LEU A 337 -1.97 6.21 -3.15
CA LEU A 337 -3.16 6.35 -2.33
C LEU A 337 -3.70 7.77 -2.40
N SER A 338 -5.02 7.90 -2.54
CA SER A 338 -5.72 9.16 -2.29
C SER A 338 -5.63 9.60 -0.83
N ILE A 339 -5.90 10.88 -0.54
CA ILE A 339 -5.87 11.40 0.83
C ILE A 339 -6.80 10.60 1.75
N LYS A 340 -8.04 10.32 1.30
CA LYS A 340 -8.93 9.40 2.01
C LYS A 340 -8.27 8.03 2.27
N SER A 341 -7.70 7.38 1.25
CA SER A 341 -7.08 6.05 1.40
C SER A 341 -5.86 6.08 2.32
N GLN A 342 -5.06 7.15 2.29
CA GLN A 342 -3.93 7.36 3.20
C GLN A 342 -4.39 7.39 4.67
N LEU A 343 -5.46 8.15 4.95
CA LEU A 343 -6.03 8.25 6.29
C LEU A 343 -6.61 6.90 6.76
N ILE A 344 -7.32 6.18 5.89
CA ILE A 344 -7.85 4.84 6.22
C ILE A 344 -6.71 3.84 6.49
N ALA A 345 -5.59 3.95 5.77
CA ALA A 345 -4.40 3.12 5.97
C ALA A 345 -3.64 3.42 7.28
N GLY A 346 -3.94 4.54 7.96
CA GLY A 346 -3.37 4.89 9.27
C GLY A 346 -2.41 6.08 9.28
N LEU A 347 -2.18 6.70 8.12
CA LEU A 347 -1.35 7.90 8.01
C LEU A 347 -2.04 9.10 8.70
N ARG A 348 -1.29 9.87 9.48
CA ARG A 348 -1.80 11.03 10.24
C ARG A 348 -0.93 12.27 10.12
N PHE A 349 0.07 12.25 9.22
CA PHE A 349 0.81 13.44 8.81
C PHE A 349 0.77 13.54 7.28
N LEU A 350 0.34 14.71 6.78
CA LEU A 350 0.26 15.00 5.35
C LEU A 350 1.15 16.20 5.02
N ASP A 351 2.09 16.04 4.09
CA ASP A 351 2.91 17.12 3.53
C ASP A 351 2.24 17.69 2.27
N LEU A 352 1.69 18.89 2.41
CA LEU A 352 0.90 19.59 1.42
C LEU A 352 1.71 20.77 0.84
N ARG A 353 2.12 20.62 -0.41
CA ARG A 353 2.78 21.65 -1.22
C ARG A 353 1.74 22.44 -1.99
N VAL A 354 1.65 23.74 -1.73
CA VAL A 354 0.55 24.58 -2.21
C VAL A 354 1.09 25.84 -2.86
N ARG A 355 0.37 26.37 -3.86
CA ARG A 355 0.57 27.73 -4.38
C ARG A 355 -0.74 28.49 -4.44
N VAL A 356 -0.63 29.82 -4.36
CA VAL A 356 -1.75 30.71 -4.71
C VAL A 356 -1.82 30.77 -6.23
N HIS A 357 -2.95 30.43 -6.79
CA HIS A 357 -3.20 30.52 -8.22
C HIS A 357 -3.53 31.95 -8.60
N ALA A 358 -2.80 32.50 -9.58
CA ALA A 358 -2.81 33.93 -9.87
C ALA A 358 -4.15 34.45 -10.44
N GLU A 359 -4.94 33.59 -11.09
CA GLU A 359 -6.16 34.01 -11.78
C GLU A 359 -7.37 34.12 -10.85
N ASP A 360 -7.48 33.26 -9.83
CA ASP A 360 -8.63 33.19 -8.91
C ASP A 360 -8.26 33.41 -7.44
N GLY A 361 -6.97 33.56 -7.12
CA GLY A 361 -6.45 33.76 -5.77
C GLY A 361 -6.64 32.56 -4.84
N GLN A 362 -7.06 31.40 -5.36
CA GLN A 362 -7.31 30.20 -4.57
C GLN A 362 -6.02 29.38 -4.39
N LEU A 363 -6.05 28.45 -3.44
CA LEU A 363 -4.94 27.56 -3.14
C LEU A 363 -5.06 26.24 -3.92
N TYR A 364 -4.00 25.84 -4.61
CA TYR A 364 -3.93 24.59 -5.37
C TYR A 364 -2.67 23.80 -5.02
N MET A 365 -2.75 22.48 -5.20
CA MET A 365 -1.67 21.54 -4.92
C MET A 365 -0.63 21.52 -6.05
N TYR A 366 0.65 21.48 -5.67
CA TYR A 366 1.80 21.45 -6.57
C TYR A 366 2.82 20.40 -6.13
N HIS A 367 3.74 20.03 -7.01
CA HIS A 367 4.98 19.35 -6.64
C HIS A 367 6.08 19.76 -7.63
N GLY A 368 7.17 20.37 -7.12
CA GLY A 368 8.29 20.78 -7.95
C GLY A 368 7.91 21.82 -9.02
N GLY A 369 6.90 22.65 -8.74
CA GLY A 369 6.34 23.61 -9.68
C GLY A 369 5.36 23.08 -10.72
N ILE A 370 5.03 21.80 -10.68
CA ILE A 370 4.02 21.18 -11.54
C ILE A 370 2.69 21.10 -10.77
N PRO A 371 1.56 21.62 -11.31
CA PRO A 371 0.25 21.45 -10.67
C PRO A 371 -0.16 19.97 -10.62
N ILE A 372 -0.78 19.55 -9.53
CA ILE A 372 -1.33 18.20 -9.39
C ILE A 372 -2.67 18.11 -10.14
N ASN A 373 -2.95 16.97 -10.79
CA ASN A 373 -4.17 16.72 -11.59
C ASN A 373 -4.36 17.69 -12.77
N MET A 374 -3.29 17.95 -13.53
CA MET A 374 -3.39 18.64 -14.82
C MET A 374 -4.43 17.94 -15.74
N PRO A 375 -5.30 18.68 -16.45
CA PRO A 375 -5.40 20.15 -16.53
C PRO A 375 -6.37 20.78 -15.53
N PHE A 376 -7.05 20.00 -14.67
CA PHE A 376 -8.13 20.49 -13.80
C PHE A 376 -7.63 21.17 -12.51
N TYR A 377 -6.42 20.81 -12.08
CA TYR A 377 -5.71 21.29 -10.90
C TYR A 377 -6.42 20.91 -9.59
N LEU A 378 -5.72 20.18 -8.71
CA LEU A 378 -6.27 19.78 -7.43
C LEU A 378 -6.31 20.97 -6.46
N LYS A 379 -7.52 21.37 -6.05
CA LYS A 379 -7.75 22.45 -5.08
C LYS A 379 -7.39 22.00 -3.67
N PHE A 380 -6.75 22.89 -2.90
CA PHE A 380 -6.47 22.66 -1.48
C PHE A 380 -7.75 22.44 -0.66
N ASP A 381 -8.83 23.16 -0.99
CA ASP A 381 -10.13 23.02 -0.33
C ASP A 381 -10.72 21.61 -0.46
N PHE A 382 -10.56 20.97 -1.63
CA PHE A 382 -11.01 19.60 -1.85
C PHE A 382 -10.22 18.60 -0.99
N VAL A 383 -8.89 18.77 -0.93
CA VAL A 383 -8.01 17.96 -0.08
C VAL A 383 -8.40 18.07 1.39
N MET A 384 -8.62 19.30 1.88
CA MET A 384 -9.02 19.52 3.26
C MET A 384 -10.41 18.99 3.57
N GLN A 385 -11.33 19.02 2.60
CA GLN A 385 -12.65 18.39 2.76
C GLN A 385 -12.54 16.88 2.99
N GLU A 386 -11.68 16.16 2.26
CA GLU A 386 -11.43 14.73 2.53
C GLU A 386 -10.89 14.48 3.94
N VAL A 387 -9.98 15.33 4.42
CA VAL A 387 -9.47 15.27 5.80
C VAL A 387 -10.59 15.49 6.82
N PHE A 388 -11.46 16.48 6.62
CA PHE A 388 -12.56 16.75 7.54
C PHE A 388 -13.65 15.70 7.51
N ASP A 389 -13.92 15.10 6.36
CA ASP A 389 -14.88 13.99 6.23
C ASP A 389 -14.38 12.76 6.98
N PHE A 390 -13.07 12.47 6.89
CA PHE A 390 -12.43 11.44 7.70
C PHE A 390 -12.54 11.75 9.20
N LEU A 391 -12.14 12.94 9.64
CA LEU A 391 -12.21 13.34 11.06
C LEU A 391 -13.66 13.37 11.60
N SER A 392 -14.65 13.62 10.75
CA SER A 392 -16.07 13.56 11.15
C SER A 392 -16.53 12.13 11.43
N GLN A 393 -15.99 11.16 10.69
CA GLN A 393 -16.28 9.73 10.87
C GLN A 393 -15.39 9.08 11.95
N HIS A 394 -14.22 9.67 12.21
CA HIS A 394 -13.21 9.20 13.15
C HIS A 394 -12.81 10.32 14.12
N SER A 395 -13.76 10.82 14.92
CA SER A 395 -13.59 12.02 15.77
C SER A 395 -12.55 11.89 16.87
N GLN A 396 -12.07 10.68 17.15
CA GLN A 396 -10.97 10.46 18.08
C GLN A 396 -9.58 10.61 17.43
N GLU A 397 -9.51 10.76 16.11
CA GLU A 397 -8.25 10.94 15.39
C GLU A 397 -7.88 12.43 15.28
N ALA A 398 -6.62 12.70 14.96
CA ALA A 398 -6.11 14.03 14.60
C ALA A 398 -5.19 13.90 13.39
N VAL A 399 -5.18 14.88 12.48
CA VAL A 399 -4.31 14.86 11.30
C VAL A 399 -3.39 16.07 11.32
N LEU A 400 -2.08 15.83 11.30
CA LEU A 400 -1.05 16.87 11.18
C LEU A 400 -0.94 17.30 9.71
N ILE A 401 -1.16 18.58 9.45
CA ILE A 401 -1.16 19.16 8.12
C ILE A 401 0.03 20.10 7.97
N SER A 402 1.09 19.61 7.33
CA SER A 402 2.27 20.41 6.96
C SER A 402 1.99 21.14 5.67
N ILE A 403 1.93 22.47 5.71
CA ILE A 403 1.73 23.31 4.53
C ILE A 403 3.04 24.00 4.17
N ASN A 404 3.48 23.81 2.93
CA ASN A 404 4.61 24.49 2.33
C ASN A 404 4.17 25.33 1.12
N ASN A 405 4.74 26.52 0.97
CA ASN A 405 4.59 27.30 -0.25
C ASN A 405 5.55 26.75 -1.31
N ASP A 406 5.01 26.15 -2.36
CA ASP A 406 5.82 25.58 -3.44
C ASP A 406 6.33 26.65 -4.42
N ASP A 407 5.89 27.91 -4.31
CA ASP A 407 6.41 29.03 -5.11
C ASP A 407 7.73 29.55 -4.53
N THR A 408 8.82 29.25 -5.23
CA THR A 408 10.18 29.68 -4.89
C THR A 408 10.65 30.91 -5.67
N SER A 409 9.78 31.55 -6.45
CA SER A 409 10.14 32.66 -7.32
C SER A 409 10.48 33.96 -6.59
N GLY A 410 10.01 34.11 -5.34
CA GLY A 410 10.20 35.31 -4.53
C GLY A 410 9.49 36.56 -5.08
N LYS A 411 8.56 36.41 -6.01
CA LYS A 411 7.83 37.53 -6.63
C LYS A 411 6.83 38.19 -5.69
N GLU A 412 6.13 37.38 -4.89
CA GLU A 412 5.13 37.84 -3.94
C GLU A 412 5.71 37.93 -2.51
N PRO A 413 5.29 38.92 -1.71
CA PRO A 413 5.69 38.98 -0.31
C PRO A 413 5.06 37.80 0.48
N PRO A 414 5.72 37.31 1.55
CA PRO A 414 5.20 36.18 2.34
C PRO A 414 3.77 36.36 2.87
N SER A 415 3.35 37.61 3.10
CA SER A 415 2.01 37.95 3.59
C SER A 415 0.89 37.51 2.64
N VAL A 416 1.12 37.43 1.33
CA VAL A 416 0.11 36.99 0.36
C VAL A 416 -0.25 35.53 0.59
N PHE A 417 0.75 34.65 0.60
CA PHE A 417 0.53 33.23 0.83
C PHE A 417 0.01 32.96 2.24
N TYR A 418 0.57 33.64 3.26
CA TYR A 418 0.07 33.53 4.64
C TYR A 418 -1.40 33.90 4.75
N SER A 419 -1.82 35.02 4.15
CA SER A 419 -3.21 35.48 4.17
C SER A 419 -4.14 34.51 3.44
N ALA A 420 -3.71 33.92 2.33
CA ALA A 420 -4.50 32.93 1.60
C ALA A 420 -4.78 31.69 2.47
N VAL A 421 -3.77 31.15 3.16
CA VAL A 421 -3.96 30.01 4.07
C VAL A 421 -4.79 30.40 5.29
N ALA A 422 -4.51 31.55 5.92
CA ALA A 422 -5.28 32.03 7.07
C ALA A 422 -6.76 32.28 6.73
N ASN A 423 -7.05 32.83 5.55
CA ASN A 423 -8.41 33.01 5.06
C ASN A 423 -9.11 31.68 4.85
N HIS A 424 -8.43 30.69 4.25
CA HIS A 424 -9.00 29.35 4.10
C HIS A 424 -9.34 28.78 5.49
N VAL A 425 -8.37 28.72 6.40
CA VAL A 425 -8.53 28.18 7.77
C VAL A 425 -9.67 28.84 8.54
N THR A 426 -9.77 30.18 8.50
CA THR A 426 -10.82 30.93 9.23
C THR A 426 -12.18 30.90 8.56
N SER A 427 -12.24 30.63 7.25
CA SER A 427 -13.50 30.47 6.52
C SER A 427 -14.18 29.11 6.74
N VAL A 428 -13.42 28.10 7.20
CA VAL A 428 -13.96 26.76 7.46
C VAL A 428 -14.96 26.82 8.62
N PRO A 429 -16.24 26.47 8.40
CA PRO A 429 -17.22 26.47 9.48
C PRO A 429 -16.91 25.38 10.51
N PRO A 430 -17.21 25.61 11.80
CA PRO A 430 -17.06 24.57 12.81
C PRO A 430 -17.94 23.36 12.51
N TYR A 431 -17.69 22.27 13.23
CA TYR A 431 -18.60 21.12 13.20
C TYR A 431 -19.99 21.50 13.74
N PRO A 432 -21.03 20.71 13.47
CA PRO A 432 -22.36 20.93 14.08
C PRO A 432 -22.34 20.97 15.61
N SER A 433 -21.32 20.36 16.25
CA SER A 433 -21.09 20.44 17.70
C SER A 433 -20.61 21.82 18.18
N GLY A 434 -20.17 22.70 17.29
CA GLY A 434 -19.52 23.98 17.60
C GLY A 434 -17.99 23.89 17.70
N GLU A 435 -17.41 22.70 17.70
CA GLU A 435 -15.96 22.50 17.76
C GLU A 435 -15.28 22.99 16.47
N PRO A 436 -14.11 23.67 16.57
CA PRO A 436 -13.36 24.07 15.39
C PRO A 436 -12.77 22.86 14.67
N ARG A 437 -12.66 22.93 13.34
CA ARG A 437 -12.03 21.87 12.53
C ARG A 437 -10.51 21.95 12.48
N TRP A 438 -9.96 23.10 12.83
CA TRP A 438 -8.53 23.35 12.85
C TRP A 438 -8.04 23.57 14.28
N LEU A 439 -6.86 23.03 14.58
CA LEU A 439 -6.04 23.44 15.69
C LEU A 439 -4.87 24.28 15.15
N THR A 440 -4.91 25.58 15.40
CA THR A 440 -3.93 26.56 14.90
C THR A 440 -2.98 27.07 15.98
N SER A 441 -2.91 26.38 17.12
CA SER A 441 -1.99 26.73 18.20
C SER A 441 -0.54 26.72 17.70
N ASN A 442 0.25 27.69 18.15
CA ASN A 442 1.69 27.74 17.92
C ASN A 442 2.50 27.16 19.11
N ALA A 443 1.82 26.67 20.15
CA ALA A 443 2.40 26.10 21.37
C ALA A 443 2.21 24.57 21.42
N PRO A 444 2.93 23.84 22.31
CA PRO A 444 2.71 22.40 22.50
C PRO A 444 1.23 22.08 22.73
N SER A 445 0.75 21.01 22.10
CA SER A 445 -0.64 20.58 22.17
C SER A 445 -0.73 19.09 22.49
N THR A 446 -1.76 18.72 23.22
CA THR A 446 -2.06 17.31 23.55
C THR A 446 -2.90 16.67 22.45
N LEU A 447 -3.01 15.34 22.47
CA LEU A 447 -3.91 14.62 21.59
C LEU A 447 -5.36 15.01 21.85
N GLY A 448 -5.77 15.18 23.11
CA GLY A 448 -7.11 15.62 23.49
C GLY A 448 -7.49 16.98 22.87
N ASP A 449 -6.56 17.93 22.82
CA ASP A 449 -6.77 19.22 22.14
C ASP A 449 -6.99 19.05 20.63
N ALA A 450 -6.32 18.05 20.05
CA ALA A 450 -6.25 17.82 18.60
C ALA A 450 -7.33 16.88 18.05
N ARG A 451 -8.01 16.08 18.90
CA ARG A 451 -9.04 15.13 18.44
C ARG A 451 -10.13 15.83 17.63
N GLY A 452 -10.44 15.23 16.49
CA GLY A 452 -11.38 15.73 15.51
C GLY A 452 -10.85 16.93 14.69
N LYS A 453 -9.57 17.31 14.81
CA LYS A 453 -9.03 18.52 14.18
C LYS A 453 -7.85 18.24 13.25
N ALA A 454 -7.73 19.08 12.23
CA ALA A 454 -6.50 19.25 11.46
C ALA A 454 -5.54 20.17 12.23
N VAL A 455 -4.32 19.73 12.49
CA VAL A 455 -3.30 20.47 13.25
C VAL A 455 -2.35 21.15 12.27
N LEU A 456 -2.27 22.47 12.30
CA LEU A 456 -1.51 23.24 11.30
C LEU A 456 -0.01 23.29 11.61
N PHE A 457 0.79 22.78 10.68
CA PHE A 457 2.25 22.89 10.64
C PHE A 457 2.64 23.83 9.50
N ARG A 458 3.27 24.97 9.82
CA ARG A 458 3.53 26.07 8.88
C ARG A 458 4.98 26.07 8.41
N ARG A 459 5.26 25.69 7.15
CA ARG A 459 6.61 25.74 6.53
C ARG A 459 6.90 27.04 5.76
N TYR A 460 6.00 28.02 5.81
CA TYR A 460 6.12 29.31 5.11
C TYR A 460 6.17 30.47 6.09
N LYS A 461 6.77 31.59 5.69
CA LYS A 461 6.87 32.80 6.53
C LYS A 461 5.52 33.54 6.60
N CYS A 462 5.30 34.24 7.70
CA CYS A 462 4.18 35.18 7.89
C CYS A 462 4.63 36.62 7.60
N ASP A 463 3.71 37.58 7.75
CA ASP A 463 4.07 38.99 7.88
C ASP A 463 4.91 39.19 9.16
N GLU A 464 6.01 39.96 9.06
CA GLU A 464 6.93 40.21 10.17
C GLU A 464 6.29 41.05 11.29
N ASN A 465 5.20 41.77 11.00
CA ASN A 465 4.52 42.63 11.97
C ASN A 465 3.47 41.92 12.83
N LEU A 466 3.14 40.66 12.53
CA LEU A 466 2.19 39.89 13.34
C LEU A 466 2.79 39.54 14.70
N ALA A 467 2.02 39.74 15.77
CA ALA A 467 2.42 39.30 17.09
C ALA A 467 2.56 37.77 17.11
N PRO A 468 3.47 37.19 17.92
CA PRO A 468 3.67 35.74 17.96
C PRO A 468 2.37 34.94 18.12
N GLU A 469 1.46 35.39 18.99
CA GLU A 469 0.14 34.80 19.26
C GLU A 469 -0.85 34.86 18.09
N GLU A 470 -0.65 35.74 17.12
CA GLU A 470 -1.48 35.87 15.92
C GLU A 470 -1.00 34.93 14.79
N LYS A 471 0.21 34.38 14.92
CA LYS A 471 0.80 33.46 13.94
C LYS A 471 0.17 32.08 14.09
N MET A 472 -0.62 31.68 13.10
CA MET A 472 -1.29 30.38 13.09
C MET A 472 -0.32 29.22 12.84
N GLY A 473 -0.48 28.16 13.62
CA GLY A 473 0.19 26.88 13.47
C GLY A 473 1.60 26.82 14.06
N LEU A 474 2.12 25.60 14.17
CA LEU A 474 3.49 25.35 14.61
C LEU A 474 4.48 25.86 13.54
N ASP A 475 5.36 26.78 13.92
CA ASP A 475 6.29 27.42 12.98
C ASP A 475 7.45 26.50 12.59
N LEU A 476 7.50 26.14 11.31
CA LEU A 476 8.56 25.37 10.68
C LEU A 476 9.22 26.15 9.54
N SER A 477 9.01 27.47 9.44
CA SER A 477 9.51 28.31 8.35
C SER A 477 11.04 28.52 8.34
N GLY A 478 11.72 28.13 9.42
CA GLY A 478 13.19 28.06 9.50
C GLY A 478 13.79 26.76 8.96
N TRP A 479 13.04 25.99 8.17
CA TRP A 479 13.47 24.72 7.57
C TRP A 479 14.76 24.90 6.76
N LEU A 480 15.77 24.07 7.02
CA LEU A 480 17.01 24.07 6.24
C LEU A 480 16.91 23.11 5.06
N ASP A 481 17.30 23.57 3.88
CA ASP A 481 17.27 22.77 2.66
C ASP A 481 18.30 21.64 2.69
N ASN A 482 17.88 20.44 2.25
CA ASN A 482 18.70 19.25 2.04
C ASN A 482 19.63 18.89 3.21
N ASN A 483 19.13 19.00 4.44
CA ASN A 483 19.92 18.89 5.67
C ASN A 483 19.62 17.59 6.44
N PRO A 484 20.63 16.75 6.74
CA PRO A 484 20.41 15.47 7.41
C PRO A 484 20.16 15.57 8.93
N ASP A 485 20.44 16.71 9.57
CA ASP A 485 20.28 16.88 11.02
C ASP A 485 20.30 18.36 11.40
N PHE A 486 19.12 18.95 11.64
CA PHE A 486 19.02 20.32 12.13
C PHE A 486 17.95 20.49 13.22
N THR A 487 18.07 21.58 13.97
CA THR A 487 17.17 21.92 15.07
C THR A 487 16.61 23.32 14.88
N LEU A 488 15.29 23.42 14.88
CA LEU A 488 14.55 24.67 14.87
C LEU A 488 14.01 24.97 16.27
N LYS A 489 14.04 26.24 16.67
CA LYS A 489 13.36 26.74 17.87
C LYS A 489 12.36 27.80 17.45
N THR A 490 11.09 27.59 17.77
CA THR A 490 10.02 28.54 17.46
C THR A 490 10.07 29.73 18.42
N GLU A 491 9.43 30.84 18.04
CA GLU A 491 9.23 31.99 18.94
C GLU A 491 8.42 31.63 20.19
N SER A 492 7.53 30.63 20.09
CA SER A 492 6.74 30.06 21.18
C SER A 492 7.52 29.07 22.07
N GLY A 493 8.81 28.85 21.80
CA GLY A 493 9.68 28.01 22.63
C GLY A 493 9.66 26.51 22.30
N VAL A 494 8.96 26.08 21.24
CA VAL A 494 8.94 24.68 20.79
C VAL A 494 10.26 24.35 20.10
N THR A 495 10.83 23.20 20.43
CA THR A 495 12.05 22.68 19.78
C THR A 495 11.68 21.54 18.83
N ILE A 496 12.12 21.65 17.58
CA ILE A 496 11.88 20.65 16.53
C ILE A 496 13.22 20.19 15.97
N HIS A 497 13.46 18.88 15.98
CA HIS A 497 14.58 18.22 15.31
C HIS A 497 14.11 17.64 13.98
N LEU A 498 14.89 17.85 12.92
CA LEU A 498 14.50 17.53 11.55
C LEU A 498 15.63 16.83 10.79
N GLN A 499 15.26 15.81 10.04
CA GLN A 499 16.08 15.19 8.99
C GLN A 499 15.33 15.30 7.67
N ASP A 500 15.90 16.05 6.74
CA ASP A 500 15.37 16.23 5.38
C ASP A 500 16.52 16.27 4.35
N LYS A 501 17.33 15.21 4.34
CA LYS A 501 18.30 14.94 3.27
C LYS A 501 17.55 14.37 2.06
N TRP A 502 16.87 15.22 1.30
CA TRP A 502 16.00 14.80 0.20
C TRP A 502 16.73 14.66 -1.14
N GLN A 503 17.88 15.33 -1.37
CA GLN A 503 18.53 15.32 -2.69
C GLN A 503 19.94 14.73 -2.67
N TYR A 504 20.22 13.80 -3.59
CA TYR A 504 21.57 13.28 -3.86
C TYR A 504 22.09 13.81 -5.21
N SER A 505 22.91 14.87 -5.16
CA SER A 505 23.40 15.62 -6.34
C SER A 505 24.59 14.99 -7.08
N HIS A 506 25.10 13.87 -6.60
CA HIS A 506 26.19 13.11 -7.24
C HIS A 506 25.67 11.74 -7.66
N ILE A 507 26.23 11.16 -8.73
CA ILE A 507 25.91 9.77 -9.10
C ILE A 507 26.24 8.91 -7.89
N ILE A 508 25.23 8.22 -7.39
CA ILE A 508 25.36 7.22 -6.36
C ILE A 508 24.46 6.06 -6.77
N PRO A 509 24.98 4.82 -6.82
CA PRO A 509 24.13 3.66 -7.09
C PRO A 509 23.00 3.58 -6.06
N LEU A 510 21.83 3.10 -6.47
CA LEU A 510 20.64 3.01 -5.60
C LEU A 510 20.96 2.39 -4.23
N LYS A 511 21.78 1.32 -4.19
CA LYS A 511 22.22 0.68 -2.94
C LYS A 511 22.97 1.63 -2.00
N GLY A 512 23.84 2.48 -2.55
CA GLY A 512 24.57 3.49 -1.79
C GLY A 512 23.65 4.62 -1.32
N LEU A 513 22.70 5.03 -2.15
CA LEU A 513 21.70 6.06 -1.82
C LEU A 513 20.83 5.60 -0.66
N VAL A 514 20.20 4.43 -0.80
CA VAL A 514 19.36 3.81 0.25
C VAL A 514 20.19 3.63 1.53
N GLY A 515 21.43 3.16 1.42
CA GLY A 515 22.33 3.01 2.58
C GLY A 515 22.58 4.34 3.31
N SER A 516 22.93 5.40 2.59
CA SER A 516 23.15 6.73 3.18
C SER A 516 21.89 7.32 3.78
N LYS A 517 20.75 7.21 3.08
CA LYS A 517 19.48 7.74 3.58
C LYS A 517 19.02 6.99 4.83
N TYR A 518 19.18 5.67 4.84
CA TYR A 518 18.91 4.82 6.01
C TYR A 518 19.70 5.27 7.24
N GLU A 519 21.00 5.57 7.12
CA GLU A 519 21.80 6.07 8.25
C GLU A 519 21.25 7.38 8.84
N HIS A 520 20.87 8.33 7.98
CA HIS A 520 20.25 9.60 8.42
C HIS A 520 18.90 9.38 9.09
N VAL A 521 18.06 8.51 8.52
CA VAL A 521 16.76 8.15 9.08
C VAL A 521 16.94 7.50 10.45
N VAL A 522 17.76 6.46 10.57
CA VAL A 522 18.00 5.76 11.84
C VAL A 522 18.53 6.69 12.93
N HIS A 523 19.50 7.55 12.60
CA HIS A 523 20.02 8.53 13.56
C HIS A 523 18.92 9.43 14.13
N MET A 524 17.98 9.89 13.30
CA MET A 524 16.86 10.72 13.76
C MET A 524 15.80 9.91 14.53
N LEU A 525 15.57 8.63 14.18
CA LEU A 525 14.70 7.73 14.96
C LEU A 525 15.28 7.49 16.37
N GLU A 526 16.58 7.26 16.48
CA GLU A 526 17.27 7.09 17.78
C GLU A 526 17.23 8.37 18.61
N LYS A 527 17.44 9.53 17.97
CA LYS A 527 17.25 10.83 18.60
C LYS A 527 15.83 11.04 19.13
N ALA A 528 14.81 10.61 18.39
CA ALA A 528 13.42 10.69 18.83
C ALA A 528 13.13 9.76 20.03
N ARG A 529 13.67 8.54 19.99
CA ARG A 529 13.58 7.54 21.07
C ARG A 529 14.18 8.06 22.38
N ASP A 530 15.33 8.73 22.29
CA ASP A 530 16.11 9.18 23.45
C ASP A 530 15.84 10.65 23.82
N GLY A 531 15.01 11.35 23.03
CA GLY A 531 14.67 12.76 23.19
C GLY A 531 13.65 13.05 24.29
N ALA A 532 13.48 14.32 24.64
CA ALA A 532 12.44 14.76 25.58
C ALA A 532 11.04 14.77 24.93
N GLU A 533 9.99 14.48 25.70
CA GLU A 533 8.61 14.28 25.22
C GLU A 533 8.00 15.52 24.56
N ASP A 534 8.44 16.71 24.97
CA ASP A 534 8.00 18.03 24.49
C ASP A 534 8.70 18.47 23.19
N LYS A 535 9.65 17.69 22.69
CA LYS A 535 10.37 17.97 21.44
C LYS A 535 9.80 17.19 20.28
N TRP A 536 9.68 17.87 19.14
CA TRP A 536 9.27 17.24 17.89
C TRP A 536 10.46 16.64 17.15
N PHE A 537 10.20 15.54 16.45
CA PHE A 537 11.15 14.89 15.55
C PHE A 537 10.42 14.61 14.24
N LEU A 538 10.89 15.21 13.14
CA LEU A 538 10.36 14.99 11.79
C LEU A 538 11.45 14.36 10.94
N ASN A 539 11.17 13.20 10.37
CA ASN A 539 12.18 12.34 9.76
C ASN A 539 11.73 11.83 8.39
N PHE A 540 12.05 12.58 7.33
CA PHE A 540 11.63 12.23 5.99
C PHE A 540 12.42 11.03 5.47
N MET A 541 11.71 9.99 5.04
CA MET A 541 12.30 8.81 4.39
C MET A 541 12.51 9.03 2.89
N SER A 542 11.76 9.97 2.30
CA SER A 542 11.82 10.31 0.88
C SER A 542 13.17 10.91 0.47
N ALA A 543 13.58 10.65 -0.77
CA ALA A 543 14.72 11.28 -1.42
C ALA A 543 14.62 11.13 -2.95
N VAL A 544 15.51 11.81 -3.67
CA VAL A 544 15.68 11.75 -5.13
C VAL A 544 17.15 11.79 -5.52
N GLY A 545 17.54 11.03 -6.55
CA GLY A 545 18.83 11.19 -7.23
C GLY A 545 18.76 12.27 -8.31
N ASP A 546 19.73 13.19 -8.38
CA ASP A 546 19.69 14.31 -9.33
C ASP A 546 19.75 13.81 -10.81
N PRO A 547 18.67 13.98 -11.59
CA PRO A 547 18.56 13.44 -12.93
C PRO A 547 19.36 14.23 -13.99
N VAL A 548 19.78 15.47 -13.70
CA VAL A 548 20.16 16.42 -14.76
C VAL A 548 21.61 16.31 -15.19
N GLN A 549 22.53 15.90 -14.31
CA GLN A 549 23.96 16.04 -14.60
C GLN A 549 24.68 14.75 -15.01
N ARG A 550 24.32 13.55 -14.52
CA ARG A 550 25.30 12.44 -14.53
C ARG A 550 24.80 10.98 -14.64
N GLY A 551 23.51 10.70 -14.85
CA GLY A 551 23.10 9.44 -15.49
C GLY A 551 22.71 8.22 -14.63
N GLU A 552 22.28 8.38 -13.37
CA GLU A 552 21.37 7.40 -12.74
C GLU A 552 20.24 8.16 -12.02
N VAL A 553 19.03 8.07 -12.57
CA VAL A 553 17.80 8.70 -12.07
C VAL A 553 17.20 7.78 -11.01
N ALA A 554 17.70 7.81 -9.78
CA ALA A 554 17.01 7.13 -8.69
C ALA A 554 15.69 7.89 -8.40
N GLU A 555 14.60 7.43 -9.02
CA GLU A 555 13.25 7.97 -8.81
C GLU A 555 12.76 7.70 -7.38
N SER A 556 11.81 8.51 -6.92
CA SER A 556 11.17 8.38 -5.59
C SER A 556 10.73 6.94 -5.32
N HIS A 557 10.06 6.30 -6.29
CA HIS A 557 9.61 4.91 -6.18
C HIS A 557 10.77 3.92 -6.00
N TRP A 558 11.84 4.08 -6.78
CA TRP A 558 13.00 3.17 -6.68
C TRP A 558 13.68 3.28 -5.32
N ILE A 559 13.74 4.51 -4.78
CA ILE A 559 14.29 4.77 -3.47
C ILE A 559 13.38 4.22 -2.38
N ALA A 560 12.07 4.37 -2.50
CA ALA A 560 11.09 3.90 -1.51
C ALA A 560 10.97 2.38 -1.48
N VAL A 561 10.71 1.75 -2.63
CA VAL A 561 10.33 0.33 -2.74
C VAL A 561 11.50 -0.54 -3.17
N GLY A 562 12.30 -0.04 -4.11
CA GLY A 562 13.44 -0.75 -4.71
C GLY A 562 13.36 -0.79 -6.23
N ALA A 563 14.46 -1.21 -6.87
CA ALA A 563 14.56 -1.40 -8.31
C ALA A 563 15.67 -2.39 -8.70
N HIS A 564 15.57 -2.95 -9.92
CA HIS A 564 16.65 -3.75 -10.51
C HIS A 564 17.82 -2.86 -10.91
N SER A 565 19.01 -3.20 -10.45
CA SER A 565 20.22 -2.49 -10.87
C SER A 565 20.80 -3.12 -12.13
N LYS A 566 20.84 -2.34 -13.22
CA LYS A 566 21.44 -2.76 -14.51
C LYS A 566 22.94 -3.10 -14.39
N PHE A 567 23.66 -2.53 -13.43
CA PHE A 567 25.09 -2.74 -13.26
C PHE A 567 25.45 -4.07 -12.59
N ILE A 568 24.67 -4.49 -11.59
CA ILE A 568 24.92 -5.73 -10.82
C ILE A 568 23.95 -6.87 -11.15
N GLY A 569 22.90 -6.61 -11.95
CA GLY A 569 21.92 -7.62 -12.38
C GLY A 569 21.07 -8.18 -11.26
N THR A 570 20.83 -7.42 -10.18
CA THR A 570 20.01 -7.86 -9.04
C THR A 570 19.12 -6.74 -8.52
N PHE A 571 18.04 -7.13 -7.85
CA PHE A 571 17.10 -6.22 -7.21
C PHE A 571 17.74 -5.59 -5.96
N ILE A 572 17.66 -4.26 -5.88
CA ILE A 572 18.05 -3.49 -4.69
C ILE A 572 16.79 -3.08 -3.95
N GLN A 573 16.67 -3.50 -2.70
CA GLN A 573 15.58 -3.09 -1.82
C GLN A 573 15.63 -1.58 -1.53
N GLY A 574 14.46 -0.95 -1.52
CA GLY A 574 14.29 0.46 -1.16
C GLY A 574 14.23 0.70 0.35
N MET A 575 13.99 1.96 0.72
CA MET A 575 13.93 2.49 2.08
C MET A 575 12.82 1.85 2.91
N ASN A 576 11.62 1.64 2.37
CA ASN A 576 10.47 1.10 3.12
C ASN A 576 10.75 -0.33 3.62
N PRO A 577 11.05 -1.33 2.76
CA PRO A 577 11.38 -2.67 3.22
C PRO A 577 12.69 -2.73 4.02
N THR A 578 13.68 -1.89 3.70
CA THR A 578 14.94 -1.83 4.45
C THR A 578 14.75 -1.33 5.87
N LEU A 579 14.00 -0.24 6.07
CA LEU A 579 13.74 0.32 7.39
C LEU A 579 12.89 -0.64 8.22
N ARG A 580 11.86 -1.22 7.61
CA ARG A 580 11.05 -2.25 8.25
C ARG A 580 11.94 -3.37 8.80
N THR A 581 12.78 -3.98 7.97
CA THR A 581 13.50 -5.21 8.33
C THR A 581 14.75 -5.00 9.17
N LYS A 582 15.45 -3.87 9.04
CA LYS A 582 16.76 -3.67 9.68
C LYS A 582 16.75 -2.80 10.93
N PHE A 583 15.74 -1.96 11.10
CA PHE A 583 15.63 -1.14 12.30
C PHE A 583 15.01 -1.95 13.44
N ASP A 584 15.60 -1.84 14.64
CA ASP A 584 15.10 -2.50 15.84
C ASP A 584 13.96 -1.67 16.45
N TRP A 585 12.74 -1.96 15.99
CA TRP A 585 11.52 -1.30 16.45
C TRP A 585 11.16 -1.80 17.86
N GLY A 586 11.12 -0.87 18.81
CA GLY A 586 10.70 -1.16 20.18
C GLY A 586 9.20 -0.99 20.38
N ILE A 587 8.62 -1.80 21.27
CA ILE A 587 7.25 -1.64 21.75
C ILE A 587 7.17 -0.42 22.67
N LYS A 588 6.12 0.40 22.54
CA LYS A 588 5.92 1.63 23.33
C LYS A 588 7.13 2.56 23.26
N LYS A 589 7.67 2.75 22.06
CA LYS A 589 8.79 3.66 21.79
C LYS A 589 8.37 4.75 20.82
N ARG A 590 8.84 5.96 21.11
CA ARG A 590 8.63 7.13 20.29
C ARG A 590 9.70 7.24 19.20
N TYR A 591 9.25 7.45 17.97
CA TYR A 591 10.11 7.66 16.80
C TYR A 591 9.77 8.93 16.02
N GLY A 592 8.82 9.74 16.51
CA GLY A 592 8.42 11.00 15.91
C GLY A 592 7.55 10.83 14.67
N VAL A 593 7.52 11.85 13.83
CA VAL A 593 6.78 11.88 12.57
C VAL A 593 7.67 11.32 11.45
N ILE A 594 7.15 10.35 10.69
CA ILE A 594 7.91 9.64 9.64
C ILE A 594 7.16 9.77 8.31
N PRO A 595 7.42 10.83 7.53
CA PRO A 595 6.86 10.99 6.19
C PRO A 595 7.57 10.08 5.17
N MET A 596 6.77 9.34 4.38
CA MET A 596 7.23 8.32 3.43
C MET A 596 6.69 8.57 2.02
N ASP A 597 7.41 8.07 1.01
CA ASP A 597 6.87 7.83 -0.33
C ASP A 597 6.36 6.39 -0.40
N TYR A 598 5.19 6.17 -1.01
CA TYR A 598 4.58 4.84 -1.23
C TYR A 598 4.58 3.91 -0.01
N PRO A 599 4.10 4.35 1.18
CA PRO A 599 4.23 3.60 2.42
C PRO A 599 3.51 2.25 2.43
N GLU A 600 2.54 2.05 1.53
CA GLU A 600 1.82 0.79 1.30
C GLU A 600 2.61 -0.25 0.50
N LEU A 601 3.80 0.11 -0.03
CA LEU A 601 4.62 -0.76 -0.85
C LEU A 601 5.92 -1.20 -0.13
N PRO A 602 6.46 -2.40 -0.44
CA PRO A 602 5.94 -3.41 -1.37
C PRO A 602 4.61 -4.03 -0.92
N LYS A 603 3.95 -4.83 -1.78
CA LYS A 603 2.56 -5.23 -1.60
C LYS A 603 2.23 -5.90 -0.26
N ASP A 604 3.19 -6.66 0.24
CA ASP A 604 3.13 -7.37 1.50
C ASP A 604 3.56 -6.51 2.71
N SER A 605 3.81 -5.21 2.53
CA SER A 605 4.29 -4.31 3.59
C SER A 605 3.27 -4.13 4.72
N ASP A 606 3.76 -4.24 5.96
CA ASP A 606 3.07 -3.85 7.19
C ASP A 606 3.72 -2.61 7.84
N LEU A 607 4.59 -1.86 7.14
CA LEU A 607 5.38 -0.78 7.73
C LEU A 607 4.50 0.29 8.40
N ILE A 608 3.38 0.69 7.78
CA ILE A 608 2.44 1.64 8.39
C ILE A 608 1.90 1.08 9.70
N ALA A 609 1.46 -0.18 9.70
CA ALA A 609 0.94 -0.81 10.91
C ALA A 609 2.02 -0.91 11.99
N LEU A 610 3.25 -1.29 11.64
CA LEU A 610 4.37 -1.34 12.57
C LEU A 610 4.65 0.01 13.23
N ILE A 611 4.68 1.10 12.45
CA ILE A 611 4.89 2.46 12.96
C ILE A 611 3.76 2.85 13.91
N VAL A 612 2.49 2.58 13.55
CA VAL A 612 1.34 2.81 14.45
C VAL A 612 1.48 2.00 15.74
N GLY A 613 1.85 0.72 15.63
CA GLY A 613 1.99 -0.22 16.74
C GLY A 613 3.05 0.18 17.77
N CYS A 614 4.01 1.04 17.40
CA CYS A 614 4.99 1.59 18.33
C CYS A 614 4.36 2.44 19.45
N ASN A 615 3.11 2.90 19.28
CA ASN A 615 2.35 3.63 20.30
C ASN A 615 1.53 2.72 21.24
N MET A 616 1.36 1.44 20.90
CA MET A 616 0.38 0.53 21.54
C MET A 616 0.95 -0.29 22.70
#